data_AF-A0A1D6GB93-F1
#
_entry.id   AF-A0A1D6GB93-F1
#
_cell.length_a   1.000
_cell.length_b   1.000
_cell.length_c   1.000
_cell.angle_alpha   90.00
_cell.angle_beta   90.00
_cell.angle_gamma   90.00
#
_symmetry.space_group_name_H-M   'P 1'
#
loop_
_entity.id
_entity.type
_entity.pdbx_description
1 polymer ?
#
loop_
_entity_poly.entity_id
_entity_poly.type
_entity_poly.pdbx_seq_one_letter_code
_entity_poly.pdbx_strand_id
1 'polypeptide(L)'
;MARNAVDKATSIDAQLRLLAPQKLSDDDKLVEYDALLLDRFLDILQDLHGEDIRETVQECYELAAEYENKLDPKMLDEIGNVLTSLDPGDSIVITKSFSHMLILANLAEEVQIAYRRRIKLKKGDFVDENSATTESDIEETLKRLMHQLKKSPLEVFDALKNQTVDLVLTAHPTQSVRRSLLQKHGRIRNCLTQLYAKDITPDEKQELDEALQREIQAAFRTDEIRRAPPTPQDEMRAGMSYFHETIWKGVPKFLRRVDTALKNIGINERLPYNAPIIQFSSWMGGDRDGNPRVTPEVTRDVCLLARMMAANLYNAQIEDLMFELSMWRCSDELRVKVDQLYHSSKKDTTKHYIGADYIMIFC
;
A
#
# COMPACT_ATOMS: atom_id res chain seq x y z
N MET A 1 -30.76 -19.59 9.93
CA MET A 1 -29.33 -19.27 9.74
C MET A 1 -29.11 -17.77 9.48
N ALA A 2 -29.80 -17.12 8.54
CA ALA A 2 -29.62 -15.68 8.28
C ALA A 2 -29.96 -14.73 9.46
N ARG A 3 -30.89 -15.08 10.37
CA ARG A 3 -31.23 -14.23 11.54
C ARG A 3 -30.13 -14.16 12.60
N ASN A 4 -29.43 -15.26 12.88
CA ASN A 4 -28.38 -15.30 13.92
C ASN A 4 -27.09 -14.57 13.48
N ALA A 5 -26.80 -14.51 12.17
CA ALA A 5 -25.66 -13.75 11.66
C ALA A 5 -25.89 -12.23 11.76
N VAL A 6 -27.11 -11.77 11.46
CA VAL A 6 -27.48 -10.34 11.56
C VAL A 6 -27.46 -9.82 12.99
N ASP A 7 -27.90 -10.63 13.97
CA ASP A 7 -27.87 -10.29 15.41
C ASP A 7 -26.43 -10.29 15.99
N LYS A 8 -25.49 -11.04 15.40
CA LYS A 8 -24.08 -11.09 15.83
C LYS A 8 -23.22 -10.01 15.17
N ALA A 9 -23.44 -9.69 13.89
CA ALA A 9 -22.79 -8.56 13.19
C ALA A 9 -23.14 -7.21 13.87
N THR A 10 -24.36 -7.09 14.40
CA THR A 10 -24.78 -5.94 15.20
C THR A 10 -24.08 -5.87 16.57
N SER A 11 -23.52 -6.96 17.09
CA SER A 11 -22.75 -6.98 18.35
C SER A 11 -21.38 -6.29 18.20
N ILE A 12 -20.62 -6.63 17.15
CA ILE A 12 -19.28 -6.07 16.90
C ILE A 12 -19.35 -4.57 16.59
N ASP A 13 -20.24 -4.17 15.67
CA ASP A 13 -20.46 -2.76 15.35
C ASP A 13 -20.89 -1.98 16.61
N ALA A 14 -21.75 -2.54 17.45
CA ALA A 14 -22.16 -1.90 18.70
C ALA A 14 -20.98 -1.72 19.68
N GLN A 15 -20.14 -2.73 19.86
CA GLN A 15 -18.96 -2.66 20.73
C GLN A 15 -17.94 -1.63 20.25
N LEU A 16 -17.63 -1.62 18.95
CA LEU A 16 -16.73 -0.62 18.38
C LEU A 16 -17.30 0.80 18.53
N ARG A 17 -18.62 0.98 18.42
CA ARG A 17 -19.27 2.28 18.68
C ARG A 17 -19.27 2.69 20.15
N LEU A 18 -19.18 1.75 21.09
CA LEU A 18 -18.97 2.10 22.50
C LEU A 18 -17.57 2.67 22.73
N LEU A 19 -16.56 2.12 22.04
CA LEU A 19 -15.18 2.60 22.10
C LEU A 19 -14.98 3.91 21.33
N ALA A 20 -15.62 4.05 20.16
CA ALA A 20 -15.56 5.23 19.30
C ALA A 20 -16.97 5.78 19.02
N PRO A 21 -17.60 6.48 19.99
CA PRO A 21 -19.01 6.88 19.90
C PRO A 21 -19.26 8.04 18.93
N GLN A 22 -18.22 8.78 18.54
CA GLN A 22 -18.33 9.96 17.70
C GLN A 22 -17.56 9.75 16.39
N LYS A 23 -18.22 10.09 15.28
CA LYS A 23 -17.53 10.21 13.98
C LYS A 23 -16.60 11.42 14.01
N LEU A 24 -15.38 11.24 13.50
CA LEU A 24 -14.40 12.32 13.41
C LEU A 24 -14.63 13.21 12.17
N SER A 25 -15.34 12.71 11.16
CA SER A 25 -15.75 13.44 9.97
C SER A 25 -17.06 12.89 9.40
N ASP A 26 -17.76 13.66 8.56
CA ASP A 26 -19.04 13.24 7.94
C ASP A 26 -18.90 11.98 7.08
N ASP A 27 -17.71 11.77 6.52
CA ASP A 27 -17.33 10.63 5.68
C ASP A 27 -16.54 9.55 6.45
N ASP A 28 -16.51 9.64 7.78
CA ASP A 28 -15.92 8.61 8.63
C ASP A 28 -16.77 7.34 8.58
N LYS A 29 -16.13 6.27 8.10
CA LYS A 29 -16.69 4.94 7.94
C LYS A 29 -15.82 3.86 8.59
N LEU A 30 -14.87 4.24 9.43
CA LEU A 30 -13.87 3.31 9.95
C LEU A 30 -14.51 2.16 10.73
N VAL A 31 -15.46 2.49 11.61
CA VAL A 31 -16.21 1.50 12.39
C VAL A 31 -16.99 0.56 11.47
N GLU A 32 -17.65 1.09 10.45
CA GLU A 32 -18.41 0.28 9.49
C GLU A 32 -17.50 -0.65 8.67
N TYR A 33 -16.30 -0.19 8.31
CA TYR A 33 -15.31 -1.00 7.59
C TYR A 33 -14.76 -2.12 8.47
N ASP A 34 -14.37 -1.79 9.69
CA ASP A 34 -13.75 -2.75 10.62
C ASP A 34 -14.77 -3.83 11.03
N ALA A 35 -16.00 -3.41 11.37
CA ALA A 35 -17.07 -4.34 11.68
C ALA A 35 -17.38 -5.30 10.52
N LEU A 36 -17.42 -4.82 9.27
CA LEU A 36 -17.64 -5.67 8.09
C LEU A 36 -16.51 -6.70 7.91
N LEU A 37 -15.25 -6.26 8.02
CA LEU A 37 -14.10 -7.16 7.86
C LEU A 37 -14.06 -8.21 8.97
N LEU A 38 -14.36 -7.82 10.21
CA LEU A 38 -14.36 -8.74 11.34
C LEU A 38 -15.50 -9.75 11.24
N ASP A 39 -16.70 -9.32 10.87
CA ASP A 39 -17.85 -10.19 10.64
C ASP A 39 -17.53 -11.27 9.59
N ARG A 40 -17.00 -10.86 8.44
CA ARG A 40 -16.57 -11.79 7.38
C ARG A 40 -15.45 -12.72 7.83
N PHE A 41 -14.52 -12.23 8.63
CA PHE A 41 -13.44 -13.06 9.16
C PHE A 41 -13.95 -14.12 10.15
N LEU A 42 -14.88 -13.78 11.04
CA LEU A 42 -15.45 -14.75 11.99
C LEU A 42 -16.27 -15.84 11.30
N ASP A 43 -17.01 -15.51 10.24
CA ASP A 43 -17.70 -16.52 9.44
C ASP A 43 -16.70 -17.50 8.78
N ILE A 44 -15.60 -16.98 8.22
CA ILE A 44 -14.52 -17.80 7.66
C ILE A 44 -13.86 -18.66 8.74
N LEU A 45 -13.66 -18.12 9.95
CA LEU A 45 -13.07 -18.83 11.07
C LEU A 45 -13.97 -20.00 11.50
N GLN A 46 -15.28 -19.77 11.58
CA GLN A 46 -16.27 -20.81 11.86
C GLN A 46 -16.24 -21.92 10.80
N ASP A 47 -16.22 -21.56 9.52
CA ASP A 47 -16.19 -22.54 8.42
C ASP A 47 -14.92 -23.40 8.43
N LEU A 48 -13.80 -22.85 8.88
CA LEU A 48 -12.50 -23.54 8.89
C LEU A 48 -12.24 -24.35 10.17
N HIS A 49 -12.67 -23.85 11.33
CA HIS A 49 -12.26 -24.35 12.64
C HIS A 49 -13.43 -24.69 13.57
N GLY A 50 -14.68 -24.48 13.15
CA GLY A 50 -15.87 -24.78 13.92
C GLY A 50 -16.37 -23.62 14.78
N GLU A 51 -17.57 -23.79 15.34
CA GLU A 51 -18.25 -22.76 16.13
C GLU A 51 -17.52 -22.48 17.45
N ASP A 52 -17.00 -23.49 18.13
CA ASP A 52 -16.30 -23.35 19.42
C ASP A 52 -15.11 -22.37 19.34
N ILE A 53 -14.27 -22.48 18.29
CA ILE A 53 -13.13 -21.58 18.09
C ILE A 53 -13.59 -20.17 17.74
N ARG A 54 -14.62 -20.02 16.90
CA ARG A 54 -15.23 -18.73 16.58
C ARG A 54 -15.74 -18.05 17.85
N GLU A 55 -16.48 -18.77 18.68
CA GLU A 55 -17.04 -18.25 19.94
C GLU A 55 -15.93 -17.86 20.92
N THR A 56 -14.87 -18.67 21.04
CA THR A 56 -13.73 -18.35 21.91
C THR A 56 -13.01 -17.07 21.46
N VAL A 57 -12.77 -16.90 20.15
CA VAL A 57 -12.16 -15.67 19.60
C VAL A 57 -13.07 -14.47 19.84
N GLN A 58 -14.38 -14.65 19.61
CA GLN A 58 -15.36 -13.60 19.85
C GLN A 58 -15.36 -13.20 21.34
N GLU A 59 -15.52 -14.14 22.28
CA GLU A 59 -15.50 -13.87 23.72
C GLU A 59 -14.25 -13.11 24.16
N CYS A 60 -13.06 -13.55 23.71
CA CYS A 60 -11.81 -12.85 24.01
C CYS A 60 -11.81 -11.41 23.47
N TYR A 61 -12.38 -11.18 22.29
CA TYR A 61 -12.50 -9.86 21.69
C TYR A 61 -13.47 -8.97 22.49
N GLU A 62 -14.62 -9.50 22.89
CA GLU A 62 -15.62 -8.79 23.68
C GLU A 62 -15.07 -8.39 25.06
N LEU A 63 -14.39 -9.31 25.76
CA LEU A 63 -13.72 -9.04 27.04
C LEU A 63 -12.62 -7.97 26.89
N ALA A 64 -11.84 -8.01 25.81
CA ALA A 64 -10.80 -7.02 25.55
C ALA A 64 -11.39 -5.63 25.26
N ALA A 65 -12.50 -5.56 24.51
CA ALA A 65 -13.22 -4.31 24.26
C ALA A 65 -13.86 -3.76 25.55
N GLU A 66 -14.42 -4.62 26.41
CA GLU A 66 -14.93 -4.22 27.72
C GLU A 66 -13.82 -3.71 28.65
N TYR A 67 -12.65 -4.36 28.62
CA TYR A 67 -11.47 -3.90 29.34
C TYR A 67 -11.08 -2.48 28.90
N GLU A 68 -11.01 -2.19 27.60
CA GLU A 68 -10.63 -0.85 27.13
C GLU A 68 -11.64 0.23 27.58
N ASN A 69 -12.92 -0.12 27.67
CA ASN A 69 -13.96 0.80 28.11
C ASN A 69 -13.97 1.06 29.63
N LYS A 70 -13.78 0.01 30.45
CA LYS A 70 -13.91 0.08 31.92
C LYS A 70 -12.58 0.15 32.67
N LEU A 71 -11.49 -0.29 32.03
CA LEU A 71 -10.15 -0.49 32.60
C LEU A 71 -10.15 -1.37 33.86
N ASP A 72 -11.07 -2.34 33.95
CA ASP A 72 -11.17 -3.28 35.08
C ASP A 72 -10.21 -4.47 34.87
N PRO A 73 -9.17 -4.64 35.71
CA PRO A 73 -8.21 -5.73 35.57
C PRO A 73 -8.83 -7.13 35.61
N LYS A 74 -10.03 -7.29 36.20
CA LYS A 74 -10.72 -8.59 36.23
C LYS A 74 -10.97 -9.17 34.83
N MET A 75 -11.23 -8.31 33.85
CA MET A 75 -11.43 -8.74 32.46
C MET A 75 -10.14 -9.35 31.89
N LEU A 76 -8.96 -8.85 32.29
CA LEU A 76 -7.68 -9.45 31.90
C LEU A 76 -7.45 -10.81 32.58
N ASP A 77 -7.88 -10.96 33.83
CA ASP A 77 -7.84 -12.25 34.52
C ASP A 77 -8.75 -13.28 33.83
N GLU A 78 -9.95 -12.87 33.40
CA GLU A 78 -10.88 -13.71 32.64
C GLU A 78 -10.30 -14.13 31.29
N ILE A 79 -9.76 -13.19 30.51
CA ILE A 79 -9.03 -13.50 29.25
C ILE A 79 -7.86 -14.45 29.53
N GLY A 80 -7.08 -14.21 30.59
CA GLY A 80 -5.96 -15.06 30.97
C GLY A 80 -6.38 -16.50 31.29
N ASN A 81 -7.52 -16.67 31.97
CA ASN A 81 -8.08 -18.00 32.26
C ASN A 81 -8.51 -18.71 30.97
N VAL A 82 -9.17 -18.01 30.04
CA VAL A 82 -9.53 -18.57 28.73
C VAL A 82 -8.26 -19.01 28.00
N LEU A 83 -7.28 -18.11 27.83
CA LEU A 83 -6.06 -18.38 27.08
C LEU A 83 -5.19 -19.51 27.66
N THR A 84 -5.13 -19.65 28.99
CA THR A 84 -4.34 -20.70 29.65
C THR A 84 -5.03 -22.06 29.66
N SER A 85 -6.34 -22.11 29.39
CA SER A 85 -7.10 -23.36 29.30
C SER A 85 -6.99 -24.05 27.94
N LEU A 86 -6.51 -23.34 26.91
CA LEU A 86 -6.39 -23.83 25.55
C LEU A 86 -5.25 -24.83 25.39
N ASP A 87 -5.44 -25.82 24.53
CA ASP A 87 -4.32 -26.65 24.10
C ASP A 87 -3.42 -25.89 23.12
N PRO A 88 -2.19 -26.39 22.85
CA PRO A 88 -1.25 -25.69 21.98
C PRO A 88 -1.74 -25.44 20.54
N GLY A 89 -2.58 -26.33 20.00
CA GLY A 89 -3.16 -26.17 18.67
C GLY A 89 -4.12 -25.00 18.62
N ASP A 90 -5.08 -24.97 19.55
CA ASP A 90 -6.07 -23.90 19.66
C ASP A 90 -5.43 -22.55 20.00
N SER A 91 -4.41 -22.55 20.86
CA SER A 91 -3.61 -21.36 21.18
C SER A 91 -3.00 -20.70 19.94
N ILE A 92 -2.49 -21.50 18.99
CA ILE A 92 -1.93 -21.00 17.73
C ILE A 92 -3.03 -20.39 16.86
N VAL A 93 -4.19 -21.05 16.74
CA VAL A 93 -5.31 -20.57 15.91
C VAL A 93 -5.87 -19.27 16.47
N ILE A 94 -6.06 -19.16 17.77
CA ILE A 94 -6.57 -17.96 18.44
C ILE A 94 -5.58 -16.80 18.29
N THR A 95 -4.29 -17.02 18.58
CA THR A 95 -3.25 -15.99 18.41
C THR A 95 -3.16 -15.50 16.97
N LYS A 96 -3.21 -16.42 16.00
CA LYS A 96 -3.20 -16.09 14.57
C LYS A 96 -4.45 -15.31 14.17
N SER A 97 -5.60 -15.62 14.74
CA SER A 97 -6.86 -14.93 14.48
C SER A 97 -6.79 -13.46 14.92
N PHE A 98 -6.35 -13.18 16.15
CA PHE A 98 -6.16 -11.80 16.62
C PHE A 98 -5.12 -11.03 15.81
N SER A 99 -4.02 -11.69 15.43
CA SER A 99 -3.01 -11.07 14.54
C SER A 99 -3.63 -10.67 13.20
N HIS A 100 -4.47 -11.54 12.63
CA HIS A 100 -5.12 -11.26 11.35
C HIS A 100 -6.21 -10.19 11.46
N MET A 101 -7.00 -10.20 12.53
CA MET A 101 -8.00 -9.15 12.84
C MET A 101 -7.34 -7.78 12.92
N LEU A 102 -6.19 -7.67 13.59
CA LEU A 102 -5.44 -6.42 13.65
C LEU A 102 -4.95 -5.95 12.28
N ILE A 103 -4.53 -6.88 11.41
CA ILE A 103 -4.17 -6.54 10.02
C ILE A 103 -5.39 -6.02 9.27
N LEU A 104 -6.55 -6.66 9.39
CA LEU A 104 -7.79 -6.21 8.75
C LEU A 104 -8.19 -4.81 9.23
N ALA A 105 -8.10 -4.53 10.54
CA ALA A 105 -8.33 -3.21 11.11
C ALA A 105 -7.37 -2.15 10.53
N ASN A 106 -6.07 -2.47 10.41
CA ASN A 106 -5.10 -1.59 9.76
C ASN A 106 -5.45 -1.35 8.28
N LEU A 107 -5.94 -2.35 7.55
CA LEU A 107 -6.38 -2.17 6.16
C LEU A 107 -7.63 -1.29 6.05
N ALA A 108 -8.57 -1.39 6.99
CA ALA A 108 -9.71 -0.50 7.09
C ALA A 108 -9.27 0.94 7.37
N GLU A 109 -8.32 1.14 8.28
CA GLU A 109 -7.73 2.44 8.58
C GLU A 109 -7.05 3.05 7.35
N GLU A 110 -6.22 2.27 6.64
CA GLU A 110 -5.57 2.72 5.41
C GLU A 110 -6.58 3.19 4.35
N VAL A 111 -7.71 2.46 4.19
CA VAL A 111 -8.79 2.86 3.28
C VAL A 111 -9.47 4.13 3.77
N GLN A 112 -9.78 4.23 5.07
CA GLN A 112 -10.37 5.44 5.64
C GLN A 112 -9.47 6.66 5.43
N ILE A 113 -8.17 6.55 5.68
CA ILE A 113 -7.20 7.64 5.49
C ILE A 113 -7.09 8.02 4.01
N ALA A 114 -7.02 7.04 3.11
CA ALA A 114 -6.85 7.28 1.68
C ALA A 114 -8.05 8.00 1.03
N TYR A 115 -9.25 7.78 1.54
CA TYR A 115 -10.49 8.32 0.98
C TYR A 115 -11.14 9.42 1.83
N ARG A 116 -10.60 9.73 3.01
CA ARG A 116 -11.05 10.85 3.84
C ARG A 116 -10.92 12.16 3.06
N ARG A 117 -12.01 12.92 3.01
CA ARG A 117 -12.03 14.23 2.39
C ARG A 117 -11.20 15.21 3.22
N ARG A 118 -10.36 16.00 2.55
CA ARG A 118 -9.68 17.13 3.18
C ARG A 118 -10.69 18.22 3.51
N ILE A 119 -10.86 18.51 4.81
CA ILE A 119 -11.67 19.63 5.30
C ILE A 119 -10.76 20.85 5.39
N LYS A 120 -11.11 21.94 4.70
CA LYS A 120 -10.25 23.15 4.59
C LYS A 120 -10.23 24.05 5.84
N LEU A 121 -10.76 23.59 6.98
CA LEU A 121 -10.76 24.34 8.22
C LEU A 121 -9.38 24.24 8.87
N LYS A 122 -8.45 25.07 8.40
CA LYS A 122 -7.07 25.18 8.90
C LYS A 122 -6.96 26.33 9.89
N LYS A 123 -6.14 26.17 10.94
CA LYS A 123 -5.89 27.25 11.91
C LYS A 123 -5.01 28.36 11.33
N GLY A 124 -4.28 28.08 10.27
CA GLY A 124 -3.44 29.02 9.53
C GLY A 124 -2.05 29.20 10.14
N ASP A 125 -1.63 28.30 11.04
CA ASP A 125 -0.31 28.29 11.68
C ASP A 125 0.44 26.97 11.42
N PHE A 126 1.66 26.85 11.95
CA PHE A 126 2.50 25.67 11.74
C PHE A 126 1.98 24.40 12.43
N VAL A 127 0.99 24.50 13.33
CA VAL A 127 0.41 23.32 14.00
C VAL A 127 -0.40 22.49 13.00
N ASP A 128 -0.93 23.12 11.96
CA ASP A 128 -1.66 22.42 10.89
C ASP A 128 -0.79 21.38 10.15
N GLU A 129 0.54 21.56 10.12
CA GLU A 129 1.45 20.65 9.42
C GLU A 129 1.76 19.36 10.19
N ASN A 130 1.27 19.22 11.44
CA ASN A 130 1.49 18.04 12.28
C ASN A 130 0.50 16.89 12.02
N SER A 131 -0.52 17.10 11.19
CA SER A 131 -1.54 16.09 10.88
C SER A 131 -1.87 16.09 9.40
N ALA A 132 -1.95 14.90 8.80
CA ALA A 132 -2.33 14.72 7.40
C ALA A 132 -3.74 15.29 7.07
N THR A 133 -4.60 15.45 8.08
CA THR A 133 -5.94 16.05 7.92
C THR A 133 -5.89 17.56 7.68
N THR A 134 -4.82 18.23 8.13
CA THR A 134 -4.67 19.70 8.10
C THR A 134 -3.44 20.17 7.33
N GLU A 135 -2.49 19.27 7.03
CA GLU A 135 -1.24 19.60 6.35
C GLU A 135 -1.47 20.28 5.00
N SER A 136 -0.50 21.10 4.59
CA SER A 136 -0.52 21.77 3.30
C SER A 136 -0.13 20.80 2.19
N ASP A 137 -0.95 20.74 1.13
CA ASP A 137 -0.47 20.10 -0.09
C ASP A 137 0.63 20.95 -0.77
N ILE A 138 1.23 20.40 -1.83
CA ILE A 138 2.32 21.08 -2.53
C ILE A 138 1.87 22.45 -3.07
N GLU A 139 0.66 22.60 -3.59
CA GLU A 139 0.18 23.86 -4.16
C GLU A 139 -0.07 24.91 -3.07
N GLU A 140 -0.70 24.51 -1.97
CA GLU A 140 -0.87 25.35 -0.78
C GLU A 140 0.49 25.81 -0.23
N THR A 141 1.48 24.91 -0.20
CA THR A 141 2.87 25.24 0.16
C THR A 141 3.46 26.29 -0.79
N LEU A 142 3.36 26.10 -2.11
CA LEU A 142 3.90 27.06 -3.08
C LEU A 142 3.22 28.44 -2.96
N LYS A 143 1.89 28.45 -2.80
CA LYS A 143 1.11 29.68 -2.57
C LYS A 143 1.53 30.40 -1.30
N ARG A 144 1.78 29.66 -0.21
CA ARG A 144 2.28 30.24 1.04
C ARG A 144 3.65 30.90 0.85
N LEU A 145 4.58 30.24 0.15
CA LEU A 145 5.90 30.81 -0.16
C LEU A 145 5.79 32.14 -0.93
N MET A 146 4.87 32.23 -1.89
CA MET A 146 4.66 33.45 -2.66
C MET A 146 3.93 34.55 -1.89
N HIS A 147 2.82 34.23 -1.25
CA HIS A 147 1.94 35.24 -0.66
C HIS A 147 2.44 35.72 0.70
N GLN A 148 2.93 34.81 1.55
CA GLN A 148 3.38 35.13 2.90
C GLN A 148 4.88 35.42 2.95
N LEU A 149 5.71 34.57 2.32
CA LEU A 149 7.17 34.73 2.34
C LEU A 149 7.74 35.54 1.16
N LYS A 150 6.86 36.05 0.28
CA LYS A 150 7.21 36.94 -0.84
C LYS A 150 8.29 36.39 -1.78
N LYS A 151 8.35 35.06 -1.95
CA LYS A 151 9.23 34.41 -2.93
C LYS A 151 8.64 34.54 -4.33
N SER A 152 9.50 34.80 -5.32
CA SER A 152 9.09 34.81 -6.72
C SER A 152 8.87 33.38 -7.24
N PRO A 153 8.01 33.17 -8.25
CA PRO A 153 7.81 31.86 -8.86
C PRO A 153 9.11 31.23 -9.38
N LEU A 154 10.02 32.03 -9.93
CA LEU A 154 11.30 31.57 -10.47
C LEU A 154 12.23 31.07 -9.36
N GLU A 155 12.32 31.77 -8.23
CA GLU A 155 13.10 31.30 -7.07
C GLU A 155 12.58 29.96 -6.54
N VAL A 156 11.26 29.78 -6.49
CA VAL A 156 10.64 28.52 -6.07
C VAL A 156 10.94 27.40 -7.06
N PHE A 157 10.84 27.67 -8.36
CA PHE A 157 11.14 26.69 -9.41
C PHE A 157 12.63 26.29 -9.40
N ASP A 158 13.54 27.25 -9.27
CA ASP A 158 14.98 27.00 -9.16
C ASP A 158 15.33 26.23 -7.88
N ALA A 159 14.68 26.53 -6.76
CA ALA A 159 14.86 25.75 -5.53
C ALA A 159 14.41 24.30 -5.71
N LEU A 160 13.23 24.07 -6.31
CA LEU A 160 12.73 22.73 -6.58
C LEU A 160 13.67 21.93 -7.49
N LYS A 161 14.20 22.52 -8.56
CA LYS A 161 15.16 21.84 -9.46
C LYS A 161 16.41 21.33 -8.73
N ASN A 162 16.82 21.99 -7.66
CA ASN A 162 18.03 21.67 -6.90
C ASN A 162 17.75 20.93 -5.59
N GLN A 163 16.49 20.62 -5.29
CA GLN A 163 16.10 19.89 -4.09
C GLN A 163 16.13 18.38 -4.36
N THR A 164 16.67 17.63 -3.41
CA THR A 164 16.60 16.16 -3.40
C THR A 164 16.16 15.68 -2.02
N VAL A 165 15.15 14.81 -2.00
CA VAL A 165 14.75 14.03 -0.83
C VAL A 165 15.19 12.59 -1.08
N ASP A 166 16.07 12.06 -0.24
CA ASP A 166 16.49 10.66 -0.28
C ASP A 166 15.81 9.87 0.85
N LEU A 167 14.99 8.88 0.47
CA LEU A 167 14.29 8.00 1.38
C LEU A 167 15.05 6.67 1.51
N VAL A 168 15.63 6.42 2.68
CA VAL A 168 16.44 5.22 2.94
C VAL A 168 15.57 4.09 3.50
N LEU A 169 15.36 3.03 2.72
CA LEU A 169 14.61 1.85 3.15
C LEU A 169 15.45 0.93 4.03
N THR A 170 14.94 0.64 5.23
CA THR A 170 15.54 -0.28 6.20
C THR A 170 14.77 -1.60 6.26
N ALA A 171 15.41 -2.66 6.80
CA ALA A 171 14.71 -3.90 7.07
C ALA A 171 13.65 -3.70 8.18
N HIS A 172 12.53 -4.42 8.09
CA HIS A 172 11.53 -4.43 9.15
C HIS A 172 11.97 -5.41 10.26
N PRO A 173 12.06 -4.98 11.53
CA PRO A 173 12.67 -5.78 12.60
C PRO A 173 11.92 -7.09 12.90
N THR A 174 10.61 -7.13 12.68
CA THR A 174 9.75 -8.25 13.10
C THR A 174 8.95 -8.92 11.98
N GLN A 175 8.81 -8.31 10.79
CA GLN A 175 7.85 -8.75 9.77
C GLN A 175 8.34 -8.44 8.35
N SER A 176 8.96 -9.43 7.71
CA SER A 176 9.18 -9.41 6.26
C SER A 176 7.93 -9.91 5.54
N VAL A 177 6.97 -9.02 5.33
CA VAL A 177 5.73 -9.33 4.61
C VAL A 177 6.05 -9.72 3.17
N ARG A 178 5.56 -10.88 2.73
CA ARG A 178 5.77 -11.36 1.36
C ARG A 178 4.95 -10.52 0.38
N ARG A 179 5.49 -10.29 -0.82
CA ARG A 179 4.77 -9.61 -1.92
C ARG A 179 3.38 -10.21 -2.19
N SER A 180 3.24 -11.53 -2.12
CA SER A 180 1.96 -12.21 -2.30
C SER A 180 0.89 -11.79 -1.27
N LEU A 181 1.31 -11.47 -0.03
CA LEU A 181 0.40 -11.00 1.02
C LEU A 181 0.04 -9.52 0.81
N LEU A 182 1.01 -8.67 0.43
CA LEU A 182 0.73 -7.27 0.06
C LEU A 182 -0.29 -7.17 -1.08
N GLN A 183 -0.24 -8.06 -2.05
CA GLN A 183 -1.23 -8.11 -3.13
C GLN A 183 -2.62 -8.53 -2.64
N LYS A 184 -2.71 -9.47 -1.69
CA LYS A 184 -3.98 -9.85 -1.05
C LYS A 184 -4.56 -8.67 -0.27
N HIS A 185 -3.74 -8.00 0.53
CA HIS A 185 -4.12 -6.78 1.24
C HIS A 185 -4.61 -5.69 0.28
N GLY A 186 -3.91 -5.48 -0.84
CA GLY A 186 -4.36 -4.56 -1.89
C GLY A 186 -5.72 -4.92 -2.46
N ARG A 187 -6.01 -6.21 -2.70
CA ARG A 187 -7.32 -6.67 -3.18
C ARG A 187 -8.42 -6.50 -2.13
N ILE A 188 -8.14 -6.78 -0.85
CA ILE A 188 -9.07 -6.52 0.27
C ILE A 188 -9.44 -5.03 0.31
N ARG A 189 -8.44 -4.13 0.27
CA ARG A 189 -8.68 -2.67 0.23
C ARG A 189 -9.52 -2.27 -0.98
N ASN A 190 -9.22 -2.82 -2.16
CA ASN A 190 -9.98 -2.52 -3.38
C ASN A 190 -11.46 -2.97 -3.25
N CYS A 191 -11.71 -4.19 -2.78
CA CYS A 191 -13.07 -4.68 -2.54
C CYS A 191 -13.81 -3.76 -1.56
N LEU A 192 -13.17 -3.40 -0.44
CA LEU A 192 -13.74 -2.52 0.57
C LEU A 192 -14.12 -1.15 -0.01
N THR A 193 -13.25 -0.55 -0.83
CA THR A 193 -13.55 0.74 -1.48
C THR A 193 -14.72 0.66 -2.46
N GLN A 194 -14.83 -0.44 -3.21
CA GLN A 194 -15.86 -0.62 -4.23
C GLN A 194 -17.22 -0.92 -3.60
N LEU A 195 -17.26 -1.70 -2.51
CA LEU A 195 -18.49 -2.01 -1.77
C LEU A 195 -19.22 -0.77 -1.23
N TYR A 196 -18.49 0.32 -0.96
CA TYR A 196 -19.04 1.58 -0.47
C TYR A 196 -19.09 2.68 -1.54
N ALA A 197 -18.97 2.31 -2.81
CA ALA A 197 -19.26 3.20 -3.93
C ALA A 197 -20.74 3.61 -3.92
N LYS A 198 -21.04 4.82 -4.43
CA LYS A 198 -22.40 5.39 -4.33
C LYS A 198 -23.44 4.66 -5.17
N ASP A 199 -23.04 4.14 -6.32
CA ASP A 199 -23.95 3.65 -7.37
C ASP A 199 -23.71 2.16 -7.68
N ILE A 200 -23.54 1.34 -6.63
CA ILE A 200 -23.33 -0.10 -6.77
C ILE A 200 -24.66 -0.87 -6.86
N THR A 201 -24.78 -1.79 -7.81
CA THR A 201 -25.96 -2.66 -7.93
C THR A 201 -25.94 -3.79 -6.88
N PRO A 202 -27.10 -4.40 -6.56
CA PRO A 202 -27.15 -5.52 -5.62
C PRO A 202 -26.27 -6.70 -6.03
N ASP A 203 -26.25 -7.03 -7.31
CA ASP A 203 -25.48 -8.16 -7.84
C ASP A 203 -23.97 -7.87 -7.75
N GLU A 204 -23.51 -6.68 -8.16
CA GLU A 204 -22.12 -6.27 -8.00
C GLU A 204 -21.69 -6.27 -6.53
N LYS A 205 -22.58 -5.84 -5.62
CA LYS A 205 -22.30 -5.86 -4.19
C LYS A 205 -22.12 -7.29 -3.68
N GLN A 206 -22.95 -8.22 -4.13
CA GLN A 206 -22.81 -9.62 -3.78
C GLN A 206 -21.49 -10.21 -4.31
N GLU A 207 -21.17 -9.99 -5.57
CA GLU A 207 -19.92 -10.47 -6.19
C GLU A 207 -18.68 -9.91 -5.48
N LEU A 208 -18.70 -8.64 -5.09
CA LEU A 208 -17.62 -8.02 -4.33
C LEU A 208 -17.51 -8.55 -2.90
N ASP A 209 -18.62 -8.85 -2.24
CA ASP A 209 -18.63 -9.46 -0.90
C ASP A 209 -18.04 -10.89 -0.96
N GLU A 210 -18.42 -11.68 -1.95
CA GLU A 210 -17.83 -13.01 -2.21
C GLU A 210 -16.32 -12.90 -2.53
N ALA A 211 -15.91 -11.92 -3.32
CA ALA A 211 -14.50 -11.67 -3.60
C ALA A 211 -13.72 -11.25 -2.34
N LEU A 212 -14.31 -10.41 -1.49
CA LEU A 212 -13.73 -9.99 -0.22
C LEU A 212 -13.50 -11.20 0.71
N GLN A 213 -14.52 -12.04 0.90
CA GLN A 213 -14.42 -13.27 1.70
C GLN A 213 -13.30 -14.18 1.20
N ARG A 214 -13.23 -14.40 -0.12
CA ARG A 214 -12.18 -15.21 -0.76
C ARG A 214 -10.78 -14.66 -0.50
N GLU A 215 -10.59 -13.34 -0.57
CA GLU A 215 -9.27 -12.73 -0.32
C GLU A 215 -8.88 -12.74 1.17
N ILE A 216 -9.83 -12.52 2.09
CA ILE A 216 -9.61 -12.65 3.54
C ILE A 216 -9.20 -14.09 3.86
N GLN A 217 -9.97 -15.08 3.40
CA GLN A 217 -9.63 -16.50 3.62
C GLN A 217 -8.25 -16.85 3.04
N ALA A 218 -7.94 -16.34 1.85
CA ALA A 218 -6.65 -16.59 1.22
C ALA A 218 -5.49 -15.91 1.97
N ALA A 219 -5.71 -14.76 2.61
CA ALA A 219 -4.73 -14.12 3.48
C ALA A 219 -4.54 -14.95 4.75
N PHE A 220 -5.62 -15.29 5.47
CA PHE A 220 -5.58 -16.08 6.70
C PHE A 220 -4.87 -17.43 6.53
N ARG A 221 -5.15 -18.13 5.43
CA ARG A 221 -4.53 -19.43 5.14
C ARG A 221 -3.09 -19.34 4.63
N THR A 222 -2.59 -18.13 4.37
CA THR A 222 -1.18 -17.91 4.04
C THR A 222 -0.39 -17.66 5.31
N ASP A 223 0.67 -18.42 5.56
CA ASP A 223 1.53 -18.19 6.73
C ASP A 223 2.26 -16.85 6.61
N GLU A 224 1.87 -15.89 7.45
CA GLU A 224 2.50 -14.57 7.58
C GLU A 224 3.83 -14.68 8.35
N ILE A 225 3.80 -15.45 9.44
CA ILE A 225 4.98 -15.73 10.26
C ILE A 225 5.78 -16.84 9.56
N ARG A 226 6.99 -16.48 9.15
CA ARG A 226 7.92 -17.46 8.55
C ARG A 226 8.40 -18.42 9.65
N ARG A 227 8.31 -19.72 9.39
CA ARG A 227 8.86 -20.77 10.27
C ARG A 227 10.38 -20.66 10.47
N ALA A 228 11.07 -20.07 9.50
CA ALA A 228 12.51 -19.76 9.57
C ALA A 228 12.73 -18.25 9.41
N PRO A 229 13.71 -17.67 10.13
CA PRO A 229 14.03 -16.26 9.98
C PRO A 229 14.42 -15.96 8.53
N PRO A 230 14.01 -14.81 7.97
CA PRO A 230 14.38 -14.44 6.62
C PRO A 230 15.90 -14.29 6.48
N THR A 231 16.42 -14.63 5.31
CA THR A 231 17.78 -14.26 4.93
C THR A 231 17.86 -12.75 4.63
N PRO A 232 19.02 -12.10 4.75
CA PRO A 232 19.16 -10.70 4.35
C PRO A 232 18.72 -10.44 2.89
N GLN A 233 18.93 -11.41 1.99
CA GLN A 233 18.44 -11.33 0.61
C GLN A 233 16.89 -11.35 0.55
N ASP A 234 16.22 -12.10 1.43
CA ASP A 234 14.76 -12.10 1.50
C ASP A 234 14.20 -10.79 2.03
N GLU A 235 14.87 -10.17 3.02
CA GLU A 235 14.50 -8.86 3.54
C GLU A 235 14.60 -7.80 2.44
N MET A 236 15.68 -7.80 1.67
CA MET A 236 15.82 -6.92 0.50
C MET A 236 14.71 -7.15 -0.52
N ARG A 237 14.39 -8.40 -0.88
CA ARG A 237 13.30 -8.71 -1.83
C ARG A 237 11.94 -8.24 -1.30
N ALA A 238 11.69 -8.37 0.01
CA ALA A 238 10.47 -7.90 0.65
C ALA A 238 10.38 -6.37 0.63
N GLY A 239 11.44 -5.66 1.00
CA GLY A 239 11.46 -4.20 0.94
C GLY A 239 11.24 -3.66 -0.48
N MET A 240 11.84 -4.32 -1.49
CA MET A 240 11.66 -3.95 -2.90
C MET A 240 10.25 -4.21 -3.44
N SER A 241 9.40 -4.96 -2.73
CA SER A 241 8.03 -5.20 -3.18
C SER A 241 7.20 -3.91 -3.21
N TYR A 242 7.45 -2.94 -2.32
CA TYR A 242 6.78 -1.63 -2.34
C TYR A 242 7.10 -0.83 -3.60
N PHE A 243 8.29 -1.00 -4.21
CA PHE A 243 8.56 -0.40 -5.52
C PHE A 243 7.61 -0.92 -6.59
N HIS A 244 7.48 -2.24 -6.65
CA HIS A 244 6.63 -2.87 -7.63
C HIS A 244 5.15 -2.51 -7.44
N GLU A 245 4.67 -2.49 -6.20
CA GLU A 245 3.25 -2.33 -5.91
C GLU A 245 2.79 -0.86 -5.90
N THR A 246 3.60 0.09 -5.40
CA THR A 246 3.16 1.49 -5.21
C THR A 246 4.14 2.55 -5.70
N ILE A 247 5.42 2.50 -5.33
CA ILE A 247 6.35 3.63 -5.53
C ILE A 247 6.63 3.87 -7.02
N TRP A 248 6.80 2.81 -7.82
CA TRP A 248 7.13 2.93 -9.25
C TRP A 248 6.11 3.78 -10.03
N LYS A 249 4.82 3.60 -9.75
CA LYS A 249 3.73 4.40 -10.34
C LYS A 249 3.46 5.69 -9.56
N GLY A 250 3.75 5.70 -8.25
CA GLY A 250 3.52 6.83 -7.35
C GLY A 250 4.41 8.04 -7.65
N VAL A 251 5.71 7.83 -7.86
CA VAL A 251 6.69 8.91 -8.13
C VAL A 251 6.29 9.75 -9.35
N PRO A 252 6.08 9.19 -10.56
CA PRO A 252 5.70 10.00 -11.72
C PRO A 252 4.32 10.67 -11.56
N LYS A 253 3.39 10.04 -10.81
CA LYS A 253 2.09 10.65 -10.48
C LYS A 253 2.25 11.89 -9.60
N PHE A 254 3.13 11.82 -8.59
CA PHE A 254 3.46 12.96 -7.74
C PHE A 254 4.19 14.06 -8.50
N LEU A 255 5.20 13.74 -9.33
CA LEU A 255 5.90 14.73 -10.14
C LEU A 255 4.95 15.45 -11.11
N ARG A 256 3.96 14.75 -11.66
CA ARG A 256 2.89 15.38 -12.45
C ARG A 256 2.01 16.33 -11.61
N ARG A 257 1.80 16.06 -10.32
CA ARG A 257 1.12 17.00 -9.41
C ARG A 257 1.97 18.26 -9.17
N VAL A 258 3.29 18.12 -9.05
CA VAL A 258 4.22 19.25 -8.96
C VAL A 258 4.12 20.12 -10.20
N ASP A 259 4.13 19.54 -11.41
CA ASP A 259 3.94 20.30 -12.67
C ASP A 259 2.63 21.12 -12.67
N THR A 260 1.53 20.51 -12.20
CA THR A 260 0.23 21.21 -12.09
C THR A 260 0.30 22.38 -11.09
N ALA A 261 0.92 22.17 -9.93
CA ALA A 261 1.08 23.22 -8.91
C ALA A 261 1.97 24.37 -9.40
N LEU A 262 3.05 24.07 -10.13
CA LEU A 262 3.93 25.05 -10.78
C LEU A 262 3.16 25.91 -11.79
N LYS A 263 2.33 25.27 -12.63
CA LYS A 263 1.48 25.99 -13.57
C LYS A 263 0.50 26.94 -12.88
N ASN A 264 -0.08 26.52 -11.76
CA ASN A 264 -1.03 27.33 -11.00
C ASN A 264 -0.40 28.56 -10.33
N ILE A 265 0.93 28.59 -10.16
CA ILE A 265 1.67 29.76 -9.68
C ILE A 265 2.33 30.59 -10.81
N GLY A 266 2.04 30.28 -12.07
CA GLY A 266 2.50 31.03 -13.24
C GLY A 266 3.77 30.51 -13.91
N ILE A 267 4.29 29.34 -13.51
CA ILE A 267 5.40 28.68 -14.20
C ILE A 267 4.85 27.77 -15.30
N ASN A 268 5.05 28.15 -16.57
CA ASN A 268 4.56 27.39 -17.72
C ASN A 268 5.49 26.25 -18.16
N GLU A 269 6.60 26.05 -17.45
CA GLU A 269 7.53 24.95 -17.67
C GLU A 269 7.21 23.77 -16.75
N ARG A 270 7.45 22.56 -17.25
CA ARG A 270 7.46 21.36 -16.40
C ARG A 270 8.77 21.29 -15.65
N LEU A 271 8.77 20.58 -14.53
CA LEU A 271 10.02 20.22 -13.89
C LEU A 271 10.87 19.36 -14.85
N PRO A 272 12.17 19.65 -15.01
CA PRO A 272 13.03 18.84 -15.87
C PRO A 272 12.99 17.37 -15.45
N TYR A 273 12.76 16.46 -16.40
CA TYR A 273 12.60 15.02 -16.12
C TYR A 273 13.86 14.37 -15.53
N ASN A 274 15.01 15.04 -15.65
CA ASN A 274 16.30 14.62 -15.11
C ASN A 274 16.61 15.22 -13.73
N ALA A 275 15.72 16.03 -13.15
CA ALA A 275 15.90 16.55 -11.79
C ALA A 275 15.64 15.44 -10.75
N PRO A 276 16.61 15.10 -9.88
CA PRO A 276 16.48 14.00 -8.93
C PRO A 276 15.74 14.43 -7.65
N ILE A 277 14.47 14.80 -7.78
CA ILE A 277 13.67 15.34 -6.65
C ILE A 277 13.48 14.33 -5.54
N ILE A 278 13.20 13.08 -5.92
CA ILE A 278 13.00 11.97 -5.00
C ILE A 278 13.98 10.87 -5.41
N GLN A 279 14.79 10.44 -4.46
CA GLN A 279 15.69 9.31 -4.57
C GLN A 279 15.35 8.30 -3.48
N PHE A 280 15.77 7.06 -3.72
CA PHE A 280 15.61 6.00 -2.75
C PHE A 280 16.91 5.24 -2.60
N SER A 281 17.29 5.06 -1.34
CA SER A 281 18.45 4.30 -0.93
C SER A 281 18.00 3.10 -0.09
N SER A 282 18.90 2.16 0.19
CA SER A 282 18.57 1.03 1.06
C SER A 282 19.75 0.58 1.91
N TRP A 283 19.45 0.20 3.15
CA TRP A 283 20.39 -0.47 4.06
C TRP A 283 20.29 -2.00 4.04
N MET A 284 19.26 -2.57 3.40
CA MET A 284 19.03 -4.01 3.38
C MET A 284 20.15 -4.75 2.63
N GLY A 285 20.95 -5.54 3.36
CA GLY A 285 22.13 -6.23 2.84
C GLY A 285 23.40 -5.36 2.74
N GLY A 286 23.32 -4.09 3.15
CA GLY A 286 24.47 -3.17 3.25
C GLY A 286 24.91 -2.93 4.69
N ASP A 287 23.94 -2.66 5.58
CA ASP A 287 24.20 -2.45 7.00
C ASP A 287 24.63 -3.77 7.67
N ARG A 288 25.81 -3.73 8.28
CA ARG A 288 26.48 -4.86 8.92
C ARG A 288 26.84 -4.57 10.38
N ASP A 289 26.40 -3.43 10.90
CA ASP A 289 26.64 -3.09 12.30
C ASP A 289 25.88 -4.06 13.21
N GLY A 290 26.62 -4.74 14.09
CA GLY A 290 26.06 -5.77 14.99
C GLY A 290 25.42 -7.00 14.32
N ASN A 291 25.48 -7.17 12.99
CA ASN A 291 24.79 -8.24 12.28
C ASN A 291 25.73 -9.09 11.40
N PRO A 292 26.27 -10.22 11.94
CA PRO A 292 27.21 -11.07 11.21
C PRO A 292 26.58 -11.81 10.02
N ARG A 293 25.26 -11.79 9.87
CA ARG A 293 24.56 -12.42 8.73
C ARG A 293 24.76 -11.64 7.43
N VAL A 294 25.18 -10.37 7.49
CA VAL A 294 25.42 -9.53 6.31
C VAL A 294 26.88 -9.65 5.88
N THR A 295 27.15 -10.66 5.06
CA THR A 295 28.49 -10.94 4.52
C THR A 295 28.77 -10.12 3.24
N PRO A 296 30.03 -10.04 2.76
CA PRO A 296 30.34 -9.41 1.47
C PRO A 296 29.58 -10.02 0.28
N GLU A 297 29.33 -11.33 0.32
CA GLU A 297 28.55 -12.05 -0.69
C GLU A 297 27.08 -11.60 -0.66
N VAL A 298 26.49 -11.47 0.53
CA VAL A 298 25.14 -10.91 0.69
C VAL A 298 25.03 -9.51 0.07
N THR A 299 25.99 -8.62 0.35
CA THR A 299 26.01 -7.27 -0.24
C THR A 299 26.08 -7.33 -1.77
N ARG A 300 26.92 -8.22 -2.33
CA ARG A 300 27.00 -8.43 -3.78
C ARG A 300 25.66 -8.92 -4.36
N ASP A 301 25.04 -9.90 -3.70
CA ASP A 301 23.79 -10.50 -4.15
C ASP A 301 22.65 -9.48 -4.19
N VAL A 302 22.49 -8.67 -3.14
CA VAL A 302 21.42 -7.66 -3.11
C VAL A 302 21.62 -6.58 -4.17
N CYS A 303 22.87 -6.20 -4.49
CA CYS A 303 23.14 -5.30 -5.60
C CYS A 303 22.72 -5.90 -6.96
N LEU A 304 22.99 -7.18 -7.19
CA LEU A 304 22.58 -7.87 -8.42
C LEU A 304 21.06 -8.01 -8.50
N LEU A 305 20.41 -8.37 -7.38
CA LEU A 305 18.96 -8.44 -7.27
C LEU A 305 18.31 -7.09 -7.58
N ALA A 306 18.84 -5.98 -7.06
CA ALA A 306 18.33 -4.64 -7.34
C ALA A 306 18.39 -4.31 -8.85
N ARG A 307 19.51 -4.62 -9.51
CA ARG A 307 19.67 -4.42 -10.96
C ARG A 307 18.70 -5.27 -11.77
N MET A 308 18.52 -6.52 -11.40
CA MET A 308 17.56 -7.43 -12.04
C MET A 308 16.12 -6.92 -11.89
N MET A 309 15.74 -6.50 -10.69
CA MET A 309 14.40 -5.97 -10.43
C MET A 309 14.12 -4.68 -11.22
N ALA A 310 15.11 -3.77 -11.29
CA ALA A 310 15.01 -2.57 -12.11
C ALA A 310 14.83 -2.91 -13.60
N ALA A 311 15.65 -3.82 -14.15
CA ALA A 311 15.53 -4.25 -15.53
C ALA A 311 14.14 -4.84 -15.85
N ASN A 312 13.59 -5.65 -14.95
CA ASN A 312 12.25 -6.22 -15.12
C ASN A 312 11.14 -5.14 -15.12
N LEU A 313 11.23 -4.15 -14.24
CA LEU A 313 10.28 -3.03 -14.20
C LEU A 313 10.35 -2.19 -15.49
N TYR A 314 11.56 -1.88 -15.96
CA TYR A 314 11.73 -1.16 -17.22
C TYR A 314 11.22 -1.97 -18.41
N ASN A 315 11.51 -3.27 -18.49
CA ASN A 315 11.07 -4.10 -19.61
C ASN A 315 9.54 -4.08 -19.76
N ALA A 316 8.81 -4.26 -18.65
CA ALA A 316 7.34 -4.21 -18.67
C ALA A 316 6.81 -2.84 -19.13
N GLN A 317 7.45 -1.73 -18.71
CA GLN A 317 7.03 -0.39 -19.14
C GLN A 317 7.38 -0.07 -20.60
N ILE A 318 8.48 -0.61 -21.11
CA ILE A 318 8.85 -0.45 -22.51
C ILE A 318 7.84 -1.19 -23.40
N GLU A 319 7.41 -2.39 -23.02
CA GLU A 319 6.37 -3.14 -23.74
C GLU A 319 5.07 -2.34 -23.86
N ASP A 320 4.56 -1.78 -22.75
CA ASP A 320 3.38 -0.92 -22.76
C ASP A 320 3.58 0.31 -23.68
N LEU A 321 4.74 0.96 -23.58
CA LEU A 321 5.06 2.15 -24.39
C LEU A 321 5.12 1.83 -25.88
N MET A 322 5.57 0.64 -26.27
CA MET A 322 5.59 0.20 -27.67
C MET A 322 4.18 0.08 -28.27
N PHE A 323 3.18 -0.31 -27.46
CA PHE A 323 1.79 -0.33 -27.92
C PHE A 323 1.21 1.08 -28.06
N GLU A 324 1.56 2.01 -27.17
CA GLU A 324 1.06 3.38 -27.20
C GLU A 324 1.68 4.22 -28.32
N LEU A 325 3.00 4.08 -28.56
CA LEU A 325 3.76 4.86 -29.55
C LEU A 325 3.58 4.37 -31.00
N SER A 326 2.33 4.35 -31.45
CA SER A 326 1.95 3.96 -32.83
C SER A 326 2.08 5.10 -33.86
N MET A 327 2.76 6.19 -33.52
CA MET A 327 2.91 7.36 -34.37
C MET A 327 3.91 7.14 -35.51
N TRP A 328 3.56 7.63 -36.70
CA TRP A 328 4.38 7.50 -37.91
C TRP A 328 5.30 8.69 -38.20
N ARG A 329 4.99 9.85 -37.62
CA ARG A 329 5.81 11.05 -37.80
C ARG A 329 6.93 11.07 -36.78
N CYS A 330 8.16 11.10 -37.27
CA CYS A 330 9.38 11.20 -36.46
C CYS A 330 10.30 12.32 -36.98
N SER A 331 11.23 12.75 -36.11
CA SER A 331 12.32 13.65 -36.49
C SER A 331 13.29 12.96 -37.44
N ASP A 332 14.07 13.75 -38.20
CA ASP A 332 15.07 13.19 -39.11
C ASP A 332 16.16 12.41 -38.37
N GLU A 333 16.54 12.88 -37.17
CA GLU A 333 17.47 12.16 -36.29
C GLU A 333 16.97 10.77 -35.91
N LEU A 334 15.69 10.66 -35.50
CA LEU A 334 15.11 9.38 -35.13
C LEU A 334 14.98 8.45 -36.34
N ARG A 335 14.59 8.98 -37.51
CA ARG A 335 14.51 8.21 -38.76
C ARG A 335 15.85 7.57 -39.11
N VAL A 336 16.93 8.35 -39.12
CA VAL A 336 18.28 7.83 -39.39
C VAL A 336 18.68 6.73 -38.39
N LYS A 337 18.32 6.89 -37.11
CA LYS A 337 18.65 5.90 -36.08
C LYS A 337 17.89 4.59 -36.28
N VAL A 338 16.60 4.66 -36.61
CA VAL A 338 15.76 3.49 -36.89
C VAL A 338 16.25 2.76 -38.12
N ASP A 339 16.59 3.48 -39.20
CA ASP A 339 17.14 2.89 -40.42
C ASP A 339 18.41 2.08 -40.14
N GLN A 340 19.33 2.60 -39.32
CA GLN A 340 20.54 1.87 -38.92
C GLN A 340 20.25 0.57 -38.18
N LEU A 341 19.26 0.58 -37.27
CA LEU A 341 18.85 -0.59 -36.50
C LEU A 341 18.16 -1.65 -37.38
N TYR A 342 17.35 -1.22 -38.35
CA TYR A 342 16.71 -2.12 -39.29
C TYR A 342 17.72 -2.86 -40.18
N HIS A 343 18.76 -2.16 -40.65
CA HIS A 343 19.79 -2.76 -41.49
C HIS A 343 20.74 -3.69 -40.71
N SER A 344 20.97 -3.44 -39.42
CA SER A 344 21.80 -4.32 -38.59
C SER A 344 21.06 -5.60 -38.19
N SER A 345 19.74 -5.54 -37.92
CA SER A 345 18.95 -6.71 -37.50
C SER A 345 18.73 -7.73 -38.63
N LYS A 346 18.68 -7.32 -39.90
CA LYS A 346 18.56 -8.22 -41.06
C LYS A 346 19.70 -9.24 -41.22
N LYS A 347 20.84 -9.05 -40.54
CA LYS A 347 21.96 -10.01 -40.54
C LYS A 347 21.79 -11.13 -39.50
N ASP A 348 20.90 -10.97 -38.52
CA ASP A 348 20.57 -11.98 -37.52
C ASP A 348 19.24 -12.66 -37.91
N THR A 349 19.28 -13.95 -38.24
CA THR A 349 18.13 -14.73 -38.76
C THR A 349 16.98 -14.95 -37.75
N THR A 350 17.13 -14.48 -36.51
CA THR A 350 16.04 -14.40 -35.54
C THR A 350 15.22 -13.15 -35.80
N LYS A 351 14.11 -13.29 -36.54
CA LYS A 351 13.02 -12.30 -36.53
C LYS A 351 12.57 -12.12 -35.07
N HIS A 352 13.03 -11.07 -34.43
CA HIS A 352 12.53 -10.68 -33.12
C HIS A 352 11.10 -10.17 -33.34
N TYR A 353 10.12 -11.07 -33.22
CA TYR A 353 8.68 -10.79 -33.22
C TYR A 353 8.26 -10.05 -31.93
N ILE A 354 9.04 -9.05 -31.52
CA ILE A 354 8.81 -8.28 -30.29
C ILE A 354 8.84 -6.81 -30.68
N GLY A 355 7.68 -6.35 -31.14
CA GLY A 355 7.22 -4.96 -31.26
C GLY A 355 8.08 -3.93 -32.03
N ALA A 356 9.26 -4.29 -32.53
CA ALA A 356 10.04 -3.43 -33.40
C ALA A 356 9.26 -3.13 -34.69
N ASP A 357 8.43 -4.05 -35.17
CA ASP A 357 7.51 -3.79 -36.28
C ASP A 357 6.48 -2.70 -35.94
N TYR A 358 6.04 -2.51 -34.70
CA TYR A 358 5.06 -1.45 -34.38
C TYR A 358 5.65 -0.03 -34.38
N ILE A 359 6.95 0.14 -34.11
CA ILE A 359 7.64 1.44 -34.23
C ILE A 359 8.26 1.59 -35.63
N MET A 360 8.68 0.50 -36.27
CA MET A 360 9.34 0.49 -37.59
C MET A 360 8.40 0.33 -38.79
N ILE A 361 7.11 0.03 -38.61
CA ILE A 361 6.14 0.05 -39.72
C ILE A 361 5.68 1.48 -40.03
N PHE A 362 5.81 2.39 -39.07
CA PHE A 362 5.20 3.70 -39.14
C PHE A 362 6.20 4.84 -39.40
N CYS A 363 7.50 4.71 -39.09
CA CYS A 363 8.54 5.52 -39.76
C CYS A 363 9.08 4.74 -40.99
#